data_AF-A0A661ZVL3-F1
#
_entry.id   AF-A0A661ZVL3-F1
#
_cell.length_a   1.000
_cell.length_b   1.000
_cell.length_c   1.000
_cell.angle_alpha   90.00
_cell.angle_beta   90.00
_cell.angle_gamma   90.00
#
_symmetry.space_group_name_H-M   'P 1'
#
loop_
_entity.id
_entity.type
_entity.pdbx_description
1 polymer ?
#
loop_
_entity_poly.entity_id
_entity_poly.type
_entity_poly.pdbx_seq_one_letter_code
_entity_poly.pdbx_strand_id
1 'polypeptide(L)' 'MKRSFFLSNLLLILALLVYPEFSKAQSSDYLTPDQVLSWIKQIEGTHPGVVSSTILASSPGERPLH' A
#
# COMPACT_ATOMS: atom_id res chain seq x y z
N MET A 1 -33.62 21.48 6.35
CA MET A 1 -33.08 20.62 5.27
C MET A 1 -31.85 21.20 4.56
N LYS A 2 -31.78 22.51 4.21
CA LYS A 2 -30.62 23.09 3.50
C LYS A 2 -29.29 23.14 4.29
N ARG A 3 -29.35 23.34 5.61
CA ARG A 3 -28.13 23.44 6.47
C ARG A 3 -27.39 22.11 6.62
N SER A 4 -28.13 21.01 6.75
CA SER A 4 -27.55 19.66 6.87
C SER A 4 -26.85 19.22 5.58
N PHE A 5 -27.38 19.62 4.42
CA PHE A 5 -26.75 19.36 3.13
C PHE A 5 -25.42 20.12 2.97
N PHE A 6 -25.35 21.36 3.46
CA PHE A 6 -24.11 22.13 3.45
C PHE A 6 -23.04 21.49 4.34
N LEU A 7 -23.42 21.05 5.54
CA LEU A 7 -22.50 20.42 6.48
C LEU A 7 -21.94 19.09 5.96
N SER A 8 -22.78 18.26 5.32
CA SER A 8 -22.34 16.99 4.76
C SER A 8 -21.38 17.16 3.58
N ASN A 9 -21.61 18.16 2.73
CA ASN A 9 -20.71 18.47 1.62
C ASN A 9 -19.39 19.06 2.12
N LEU A 10 -19.42 19.91 3.16
CA LEU A 10 -18.21 20.44 3.79
C LEU A 10 -17.34 19.32 4.39
N LEU A 11 -17.97 18.37 5.10
CA LEU A 11 -17.29 17.19 5.65
C LEU A 11 -16.69 16.30 4.56
N LEU A 12 -17.40 16.11 3.44
CA LEU A 12 -16.92 15.31 2.32
C LEU A 12 -15.66 15.93 1.68
N ILE A 13 -15.65 17.25 1.48
CA ILE A 13 -14.51 17.98 0.94
C ILE A 13 -13.32 17.93 1.90
N LEU A 14 -13.58 18.07 3.21
CA LEU A 14 -12.54 17.93 4.24
C LEU A 14 -11.95 16.52 4.26
N ALA A 15 -12.77 15.48 4.10
CA ALA A 15 -12.30 14.10 4.03
C ALA A 15 -11.40 13.87 2.80
N LEU A 16 -11.77 14.43 1.64
CA LEU A 16 -10.96 14.38 0.42
C LEU A 16 -9.63 15.13 0.55
N LEU A 17 -9.60 16.24 1.31
CA LEU A 17 -8.39 17.02 1.57
C LEU A 17 -7.47 16.38 2.61
N VAL A 18 -8.01 15.71 3.62
CA VAL A 18 -7.24 15.05 4.69
C VAL A 18 -6.68 13.70 4.23
N TYR A 19 -7.34 13.05 3.26
CA TYR A 19 -6.90 11.77 2.69
C TYR A 19 -6.51 11.88 1.20
N PRO A 20 -5.51 12.68 0.83
CA PRO A 20 -4.98 12.69 -0.54
C PRO A 20 -4.27 11.35 -0.89
N GLU A 21 -4.01 10.51 0.12
CA GLU A 21 -3.17 9.32 0.00
C GLU A 21 -3.85 8.11 -0.67
N PHE A 22 -5.18 8.07 -0.77
CA PHE A 22 -5.86 6.96 -1.48
C PHE A 22 -5.67 7.00 -3.00
N SER A 23 -5.21 8.12 -3.54
CA SER A 23 -5.01 8.30 -4.99
C SER A 23 -3.55 8.32 -5.43
N LYS A 24 -2.64 7.75 -4.64
CA LYS A 24 -1.40 7.24 -5.24
C LYS A 24 -1.70 5.87 -5.82
N ALA A 25 -2.38 5.86 -6.98
CA ALA A 25 -2.32 4.72 -7.87
C ALA A 25 -0.83 4.44 -8.07
N GLN A 26 -0.37 3.30 -7.57
CA GLN A 26 1.01 2.83 -7.70
C GLN A 26 1.40 3.00 -9.16
N SER A 27 2.36 3.90 -9.44
CA SER A 27 2.79 4.13 -10.81
C SER A 27 3.21 2.79 -11.39
N SER A 28 2.85 2.52 -12.65
CA SER A 28 3.13 1.27 -13.35
C SER A 28 4.62 1.12 -13.69
N ASP A 29 5.49 1.58 -12.80
CA ASP A 29 6.93 1.58 -12.98
C ASP A 29 7.45 0.20 -12.60
N TYR A 30 8.39 -0.29 -13.40
CA TYR A 30 9.09 -1.53 -13.10
C TYR A 30 9.83 -1.38 -11.77
N LEU A 31 9.53 -2.28 -10.84
CA LEU A 31 10.22 -2.34 -9.55
C LEU A 31 11.55 -3.05 -9.71
N THR A 32 12.57 -2.57 -9.02
CA THR A 32 13.84 -3.29 -8.87
C THR A 32 13.66 -4.48 -7.93
N PRO A 33 14.52 -5.52 -8.00
CA PRO A 33 14.45 -6.66 -7.09
C PRO A 33 14.44 -6.27 -5.60
N ASP A 34 15.23 -5.27 -5.20
CA ASP A 34 15.29 -4.81 -3.80
C ASP A 34 14.00 -4.10 -3.36
N GLN A 35 13.33 -3.40 -4.29
CA GLN A 35 12.02 -2.80 -4.04
C GLN A 35 10.95 -3.88 -3.88
N VAL A 36 10.99 -4.95 -4.68
CA VAL A 36 10.08 -6.08 -4.54
C VAL A 36 10.28 -6.77 -3.19
N LEU A 37 11.52 -7.01 -2.76
CA LEU A 37 11.81 -7.61 -1.45
C LEU A 37 11.32 -6.74 -0.29
N SER A 38 11.48 -5.41 -0.41
CA SER A 38 10.97 -4.46 0.57
C SER A 38 9.44 -4.46 0.62
N TRP A 39 8.80 -4.56 -0.54
CA TRP A 39 7.34 -4.64 -0.67
C TRP A 39 6.77 -5.94 -0.07
N ILE A 40 7.43 -7.09 -0.27
CA ILE A 40 7.05 -8.37 0.36
C ILE A 40 7.01 -8.19 1.89
N LYS A 41 8.09 -7.66 2.49
CA LYS A 41 8.16 -7.41 3.94
C LYS A 41 7.10 -6.43 4.42
N GLN A 42 6.80 -5.40 3.62
CA GLN A 42 5.76 -4.43 3.94
C GLN A 42 4.37 -5.09 3.99
N ILE A 43 4.04 -5.96 3.01
CA ILE A 43 2.75 -6.64 2.99
C ILE A 43 2.61 -7.59 4.18
N GLU A 44 3.65 -8.37 4.49
CA GLU A 44 3.64 -9.25 5.67
C GLU A 44 3.41 -8.46 6.96
N GLY A 45 4.10 -7.33 7.12
CA GLY A 45 3.95 -6.46 8.30
C GLY A 45 2.58 -5.78 8.38
N THR A 46 1.96 -5.49 7.23
CA THR A 46 0.62 -4.87 7.17
C THR A 46 -0.49 -5.87 7.48
N HIS A 47 -0.29 -7.15 7.16
CA HIS A 47 -1.30 -8.20 7.30
C HIS A 47 -0.78 -9.42 8.07
N PRO A 48 -0.40 -9.25 9.35
CA PRO A 48 0.15 -10.33 10.16
C PRO A 48 -0.88 -11.47 10.31
N GLY A 49 -0.45 -12.71 10.03
CA GLY A 49 -1.29 -13.91 10.14
C GLY A 49 -2.21 -14.18 8.95
N VAL A 50 -2.27 -13.26 7.97
CA VAL A 50 -2.98 -13.46 6.70
C VAL A 50 -1.99 -13.70 5.56
N VAL A 51 -0.86 -12.98 5.58
CA VAL A 51 0.21 -13.12 4.59
C VAL A 51 1.52 -13.51 5.27
N SER A 52 2.19 -14.52 4.73
CA SER A 52 3.53 -14.93 5.10
C SER A 52 4.31 -15.33 3.85
N SER A 53 5.58 -14.95 3.76
CA SER A 53 6.53 -15.37 2.76
C SER A 53 7.40 -16.51 3.28
N THR A 54 7.83 -17.40 2.40
CA THR A 54 8.69 -18.53 2.73
C THR A 54 9.84 -18.56 1.75
N ILE A 55 11.08 -18.61 2.24
CA ILE A 55 12.23 -18.68 1.34
C ILE A 55 12.35 -20.13 0.84
N LEU A 56 12.18 -20.31 -0.47
CA LEU A 56 12.26 -21.60 -1.15
C LEU A 56 13.70 -21.96 -1.49
N ALA A 57 14.52 -20.96 -1.84
CA ALA A 57 15.91 -21.13 -2.25
C ALA A 57 16.67 -19.79 -2.23
N SER A 58 17.95 -19.85 -2.61
CA SER A 58 18.77 -18.66 -2.84
C SER A 58 19.33 -18.69 -4.25
N SER A 59 19.30 -17.55 -4.95
CA SER A 59 19.90 -17.41 -6.26
C SER A 59 21.44 -17.41 -6.17
N PRO A 60 22.14 -17.62 -7.29
CA PRO A 60 23.54 -17.20 -7.40
C PRO A 60 23.63 -15.70 -7.07
N GLY A 61 24.44 -15.33 -6.06
CA GLY A 61 24.46 -13.98 -5.47
C GLY A 61 23.62 -13.81 -4.20
N GLU A 62 23.21 -14.92 -3.56
CA GLU A 62 22.61 -14.95 -2.21
C GLU A 62 21.26 -14.22 -2.10
N ARG A 63 20.56 -13.98 -3.21
CA ARG A 63 19.24 -13.34 -3.16
C ARG A 63 18.18 -14.38 -2.81
N PRO A 64 17.31 -14.09 -1.83
CA PRO A 64 16.27 -15.03 -1.43
C PRO A 64 15.22 -15.15 -2.54
N LEU A 65 14.85 -16.39 -2.84
CA LEU A 65 13.70 -16.72 -3.67
C LEU A 65 12.56 -17.04 -2.70
N HIS A 66 11.65 -16.08 -2.55
CA HIS A 66 10.44 -16.17 -1.73
C HIS A 66 9.30 -16.87 -2.49
#